data_AF-A0A183KUS1-F1
#
_entry.id   AF-A0A183KUS1-F1
#
_cell.length_a   1.000
_cell.length_b   1.000
_cell.length_c   1.000
_cell.angle_alpha   90.00
_cell.angle_beta   90.00
_cell.angle_gamma   90.00
#
_symmetry.space_group_name_H-M   'P 1'
#
loop_
_entity.id
_entity.type
_entity.pdbx_description
1 polymer ?
#
loop_
_entity_poly.entity_id
_entity_poly.type
_entity_poly.pdbx_seq_one_letter_code
_entity_poly.pdbx_strand_id
1 'polypeptide(L)'
;MPNTKGDAMRGLAVFISDIRNCKSKESEIRRVNKELANIRSKFRGDKTLDGYQKKKYVCKLLFIFLLGHDIDFGHTEAVNLLCSNRYTEKQIGYLFISVLINESHPLMNLVISRLKDDLNSRNPVFMNLALQCIANIGSREMAENFADKIPKLLVSGDTIDSIKQNAALCLLKLIRVAPELITYDDWTVRAMHLLNDQHLGVVTSAVSLIDALVKRSPEEHKGCVSLAVSRLSRLITSSYTDLQDYTYYFVTAPWLSVKLLRLLQNYPQPEDTTVRARLAECLDTILKKVQEAPKSKKVQHPNAKNAVLFEAINLIIHMDSDPKLLVRACNQLGQFLQHKETNLRYLALESLCLLATSEFSHEAVKKHQETIVNALKSERDVSVRQRAVDLLYAMCDRTNAQAIVGEMLSYLEVADYAIREEMVLKVAILAEKYATDYSWYVDTILNLIRVAGDYVSDEVWHRVIQIVINREDVQGYAAKTVFELFIMYFTVTVLSTVLN
;
A
#
# COMPACT_ATOMS: atom_id res chain seq x y z
N MET A 1 -15.58 24.25 -10.11
CA MET A 1 -14.56 25.16 -9.56
C MET A 1 -14.85 26.58 -10.05
N PRO A 2 -14.80 27.63 -9.21
CA PRO A 2 -14.92 28.99 -9.69
C PRO A 2 -13.71 29.37 -10.57
N ASN A 3 -13.98 30.23 -11.55
CA ASN A 3 -13.08 30.61 -12.66
C ASN A 3 -11.79 31.30 -12.14
N THR A 4 -10.61 30.71 -12.38
CA THR A 4 -9.30 31.09 -11.80
C THR A 4 -8.59 32.27 -12.47
N LYS A 5 -9.25 32.99 -13.39
CA LYS A 5 -8.61 34.05 -14.20
C LYS A 5 -8.21 35.32 -13.42
N GLY A 6 -8.49 35.43 -12.12
CA GLY A 6 -8.18 36.61 -11.30
C GLY A 6 -7.24 36.40 -10.10
N ASP A 7 -6.69 35.19 -9.89
CA ASP A 7 -6.09 34.82 -8.59
C ASP A 7 -4.55 34.77 -8.56
N ALA A 8 -3.89 35.26 -9.61
CA ALA A 8 -2.43 35.20 -9.73
C ALA A 8 -1.73 36.18 -8.74
N MET A 9 -1.01 35.63 -7.77
CA MET A 9 -0.17 36.41 -6.86
C MET A 9 1.16 36.76 -7.52
N ARG A 10 1.21 37.84 -8.32
CA ARG A 10 2.41 38.27 -9.07
C ARG A 10 3.67 38.33 -8.18
N GLY A 11 3.55 38.84 -6.96
CA GLY A 11 4.68 38.95 -6.04
C GLY A 11 5.25 37.60 -5.57
N LEU A 12 4.44 36.54 -5.51
CA LEU A 12 4.92 35.17 -5.24
C LEU A 12 5.66 34.61 -6.46
N ALA A 13 5.09 34.77 -7.66
CA ALA A 13 5.71 34.31 -8.90
C ALA A 13 7.08 34.96 -9.14
N VAL A 14 7.21 36.27 -8.89
CA VAL A 14 8.50 36.98 -8.96
C VAL A 14 9.50 36.41 -7.97
N PHE A 15 9.09 36.17 -6.71
CA PHE A 15 9.99 35.59 -5.70
C PHE A 15 10.47 34.18 -6.09
N ILE A 16 9.57 33.32 -6.57
CA ILE A 16 9.93 31.98 -7.07
C ILE A 16 10.90 32.09 -8.26
N SER A 17 10.66 33.01 -9.19
CA SER A 17 11.55 33.26 -10.32
C SER A 17 12.95 33.70 -9.85
N ASP A 18 13.03 34.65 -8.91
CA ASP A 18 14.30 35.11 -8.35
C ASP A 18 15.08 33.96 -7.69
N ILE A 19 14.39 33.10 -6.92
CA ILE A 19 14.99 31.92 -6.29
C ILE A 19 15.50 30.93 -7.34
N ARG A 20 14.70 30.62 -8.37
CA ARG A 20 15.12 29.71 -9.46
C ARG A 20 16.29 30.25 -10.29
N ASN A 21 16.45 31.58 -10.35
CA ASN A 21 17.55 32.24 -11.05
C ASN A 21 18.82 32.38 -10.21
N CYS A 22 18.81 31.96 -8.94
CA CYS A 22 19.99 31.96 -8.09
C CYS A 22 21.02 30.94 -8.62
N LYS A 23 22.28 31.38 -8.78
CA LYS A 23 23.36 30.56 -9.34
C LYS A 23 24.09 29.72 -8.29
N SER A 24 23.90 30.00 -7.00
CA SER A 24 24.49 29.25 -5.89
C SER A 24 23.56 29.18 -4.68
N LYS A 25 23.80 28.23 -3.78
CA LYS A 25 23.02 28.09 -2.54
C LYS A 25 23.16 29.32 -1.65
N GLU A 26 24.32 29.99 -1.62
CA GLU A 26 24.49 31.25 -0.87
C GLU A 26 23.61 32.36 -1.44
N SER A 27 23.50 32.45 -2.77
CA SER A 27 22.64 33.46 -3.42
C SER A 27 21.15 33.23 -3.12
N GLU A 28 20.72 31.96 -3.06
CA GLU A 28 19.39 31.56 -2.63
C GLU A 28 19.13 31.98 -1.18
N ILE A 29 20.02 31.60 -0.25
CA ILE A 29 19.92 31.95 1.18
C ILE A 29 19.82 33.47 1.36
N ARG A 30 20.67 34.25 0.66
CA ARG A 30 20.61 35.73 0.70
C ARG A 30 19.26 36.26 0.21
N ARG A 31 18.71 35.69 -0.87
CA ARG A 31 17.42 36.11 -1.43
C ARG A 31 16.25 35.76 -0.50
N VAL A 32 16.30 34.59 0.15
CA VAL A 32 15.35 34.16 1.17
C VAL A 32 15.38 35.10 2.37
N ASN A 33 16.56 35.35 2.95
CA ASN A 33 16.73 36.25 4.10
C ASN A 33 16.23 37.67 3.81
N LYS A 34 16.49 38.19 2.61
CA LYS A 34 15.97 39.48 2.16
C LYS A 34 14.44 39.49 2.11
N GLU A 35 13.81 38.42 1.65
CA GLU A 35 12.35 38.32 1.60
C GLU A 35 11.75 38.15 3.01
N LEU A 36 12.35 37.33 3.87
CA LEU A 36 11.93 37.16 5.27
C LEU A 36 11.96 38.49 6.03
N ALA A 37 13.04 39.26 5.88
CA ALA A 37 13.16 40.59 6.49
C ALA A 37 12.07 41.55 5.97
N ASN A 38 11.81 41.54 4.66
CA ASN A 38 10.75 42.35 4.06
C ASN A 38 9.37 41.97 4.64
N ILE A 39 9.02 40.67 4.65
CA ILE A 39 7.75 40.18 5.19
C ILE A 39 7.60 40.55 6.67
N ARG A 40 8.65 40.35 7.47
CA ARG A 40 8.66 40.70 8.90
C ARG A 40 8.40 42.19 9.11
N SER A 41 9.00 43.07 8.30
CA SER A 41 8.73 44.51 8.38
C SER A 41 7.28 44.86 8.01
N LYS A 42 6.69 44.15 7.04
CA LYS A 42 5.31 44.38 6.60
C LYS A 42 4.29 43.93 7.64
N PHE A 43 4.55 42.84 8.35
CA PHE A 43 3.68 42.37 9.44
C PHE A 43 3.77 43.24 10.70
N ARG A 44 4.94 43.84 10.97
CA ARG A 44 5.15 44.75 12.11
C ARG A 44 4.79 46.21 11.85
N GLY A 45 4.52 46.58 10.59
CA GLY A 45 4.25 47.97 10.23
C GLY A 45 2.88 48.47 10.71
N ASP A 46 2.77 49.77 10.97
CA ASP A 46 1.54 50.41 11.48
C ASP A 46 0.36 50.37 10.49
N LYS A 47 0.64 50.10 9.20
CA LYS A 47 -0.40 49.98 8.18
C LYS A 47 -1.00 48.58 8.19
N THR A 48 -2.30 48.51 8.45
CA THR A 48 -3.06 47.26 8.35
C THR A 48 -2.99 46.72 6.91
N LEU A 49 -2.41 45.53 6.77
CA LEU A 49 -2.35 44.85 5.48
C LEU A 49 -3.75 44.36 5.08
N ASP A 50 -4.09 44.54 3.82
CA ASP A 50 -5.31 43.96 3.25
C ASP A 50 -5.22 42.42 3.15
N GLY A 51 -6.37 41.78 2.93
CA GLY A 51 -6.45 40.32 2.83
C GLY A 51 -5.56 39.74 1.71
N TYR A 52 -5.42 40.47 0.59
CA TYR A 52 -4.57 40.06 -0.52
C TYR A 52 -3.08 40.04 -0.15
N GLN A 53 -2.58 41.09 0.50
CA GLN A 53 -1.19 41.18 0.93
C GLN A 53 -0.87 40.15 2.00
N LYS A 54 -1.75 39.96 2.99
CA LYS A 54 -1.60 38.90 4.00
C LYS A 54 -1.51 37.53 3.34
N LYS A 55 -2.49 37.18 2.48
CA LYS A 55 -2.51 35.94 1.70
C LYS A 55 -1.19 35.72 0.95
N LYS A 56 -0.73 36.74 0.22
CA LYS A 56 0.51 36.68 -0.56
C LYS A 56 1.75 36.44 0.30
N TYR A 57 1.90 37.14 1.42
CA TYR A 57 3.08 36.99 2.27
C TYR A 57 3.08 35.67 3.05
N VAL A 58 1.93 35.23 3.56
CA VAL A 58 1.79 33.90 4.19
C VAL A 58 2.14 32.79 3.19
N CYS A 59 1.70 32.92 1.93
CA CYS A 59 2.05 31.96 0.89
C CYS A 59 3.56 31.96 0.55
N LYS A 60 4.24 33.12 0.61
CA LYS A 60 5.70 33.19 0.49
C LYS A 60 6.42 32.49 1.65
N LEU A 61 5.95 32.68 2.89
CA LEU A 61 6.52 32.00 4.05
C LEU A 61 6.36 30.49 3.93
N LEU A 62 5.19 30.00 3.50
CA LEU A 62 4.98 28.58 3.21
C LEU A 62 5.95 28.07 2.15
N PHE A 63 6.15 28.83 1.06
CA PHE A 63 7.11 28.43 0.02
C PHE A 63 8.55 28.34 0.57
N ILE A 64 8.97 29.30 1.41
CA ILE A 64 10.29 29.29 2.06
C ILE A 64 10.43 28.07 2.98
N PHE A 65 9.39 27.74 3.74
CA PHE A 65 9.36 26.52 4.57
C PHE A 65 9.54 25.25 3.73
N LEU A 66 8.85 25.15 2.58
CA LEU A 66 8.96 24.01 1.68
C LEU A 66 10.34 23.88 1.00
N LEU A 67 11.16 24.94 1.00
CA LEU A 67 12.56 24.87 0.58
C LEU A 67 13.51 24.35 1.68
N GLY A 68 12.99 24.10 2.90
CA GLY A 68 13.74 23.62 4.05
C GLY A 68 14.29 24.71 4.97
N HIS A 69 13.76 25.94 4.89
CA HIS A 69 14.13 27.01 5.80
C HIS A 69 13.12 27.14 6.95
N ASP A 70 13.61 27.36 8.16
CA ASP A 70 12.76 27.53 9.34
C ASP A 70 11.97 28.85 9.30
N ILE A 71 10.73 28.79 9.77
CA ILE A 71 9.80 29.92 9.88
C ILE A 71 9.34 30.07 11.33
N ASP A 72 9.76 31.15 11.99
CA ASP A 72 9.46 31.48 13.39
C ASP A 72 8.32 32.52 13.56
N PHE A 73 7.75 33.04 12.46
CA PHE A 73 6.73 34.09 12.47
C PHE A 73 5.72 33.94 11.33
N GLY A 74 4.62 34.70 11.36
CA GLY A 74 3.56 34.63 10.36
C GLY A 74 2.35 33.77 10.76
N HIS A 75 2.46 33.03 11.87
CA HIS A 75 1.39 32.17 12.40
C HIS A 75 0.12 32.95 12.72
N THR A 76 0.24 34.11 13.39
CA THR A 76 -0.90 34.97 13.73
C THR A 76 -1.60 35.50 12.48
N GLU A 77 -0.84 35.89 11.46
CA GLU A 77 -1.36 36.35 10.19
C GLU A 77 -2.08 35.25 9.41
N ALA A 78 -1.56 34.02 9.47
CA ALA A 78 -2.23 32.85 8.90
C ALA A 78 -3.56 32.54 9.62
N VAL A 79 -3.59 32.61 10.95
CA VAL A 79 -4.82 32.43 11.72
C VAL A 79 -5.84 33.54 11.44
N ASN A 80 -5.38 34.78 11.24
CA ASN A 80 -6.25 35.89 10.84
C ASN A 80 -6.89 35.67 9.45
N LEU A 81 -6.22 34.98 8.52
CA LEU A 81 -6.81 34.62 7.23
C LEU A 81 -7.97 33.64 7.37
N LEU A 82 -8.02 32.83 8.45
CA LEU A 82 -9.15 31.95 8.74
C LEU A 82 -10.42 32.73 9.05
N CYS A 83 -10.35 34.00 9.45
CA CYS A 83 -11.53 34.83 9.70
C CYS A 83 -12.11 35.44 8.41
N SER A 84 -11.43 35.30 7.26
CA SER A 84 -11.85 35.97 6.03
C SER A 84 -13.05 35.31 5.37
N ASN A 85 -13.99 36.10 4.83
CA ASN A 85 -15.10 35.57 4.02
C ASN A 85 -14.68 35.18 2.59
N ARG A 86 -13.41 35.33 2.23
CA ARG A 86 -12.89 34.96 0.91
C ARG A 86 -12.25 33.58 0.95
N TYR A 87 -12.72 32.70 0.07
CA TYR A 87 -12.19 31.35 -0.08
C TYR A 87 -10.66 31.31 -0.20
N THR A 88 -10.08 32.13 -1.08
CA THR A 88 -8.64 32.07 -1.38
C THR A 88 -7.78 32.54 -0.21
N GLU A 89 -8.31 33.38 0.67
CA GLU A 89 -7.65 33.82 1.90
C GLU A 89 -7.71 32.70 2.95
N LYS A 90 -8.90 32.17 3.23
CA LYS A 90 -9.09 31.01 4.14
C LYS A 90 -8.27 29.80 3.71
N GLN A 91 -8.25 29.48 2.42
CA GLN A 91 -7.52 28.34 1.87
C GLN A 91 -6.02 28.43 2.19
N ILE A 92 -5.40 29.60 2.01
CA ILE A 92 -3.98 29.80 2.32
C ILE A 92 -3.74 29.77 3.84
N GLY A 93 -4.64 30.34 4.64
CA GLY A 93 -4.58 30.21 6.10
C GLY A 93 -4.61 28.74 6.55
N TYR A 94 -5.60 27.98 6.07
CA TYR A 94 -5.76 26.56 6.39
C TYR A 94 -4.59 25.70 5.91
N LEU A 95 -4.04 25.99 4.72
CA LEU A 95 -2.86 25.30 4.22
C LEU A 95 -1.63 25.58 5.08
N PHE A 96 -1.39 26.85 5.44
CA PHE A 96 -0.25 27.23 6.27
C PHE A 96 -0.30 26.55 7.63
N ILE A 97 -1.45 26.58 8.32
CA ILE A 97 -1.59 25.95 9.63
C ILE A 97 -1.48 24.42 9.55
N SER A 98 -2.00 23.80 8.48
CA SER A 98 -1.91 22.34 8.31
C SER A 98 -0.47 21.86 8.11
N VAL A 99 0.44 22.73 7.67
CA VAL A 99 1.83 22.38 7.37
C VAL A 99 2.78 22.81 8.48
N LEU A 100 2.59 24.00 9.08
CA LEU A 100 3.56 24.59 10.01
C LEU A 100 3.16 24.54 11.49
N ILE A 101 1.87 24.43 11.81
CA ILE A 101 1.44 24.48 13.22
C ILE A 101 1.56 23.08 13.85
N ASN A 102 2.35 22.99 14.92
CA ASN A 102 2.44 21.82 15.77
C ASN A 102 1.31 21.78 16.82
N GLU A 103 1.07 20.61 17.41
CA GLU A 103 0.00 20.39 18.39
C GLU A 103 0.14 21.29 19.63
N SER A 104 1.36 21.63 20.02
CA SER A 104 1.66 22.46 21.19
C SER A 104 1.67 23.97 20.90
N HIS A 105 1.26 24.41 19.71
CA HIS A 105 1.33 25.82 19.35
C HIS A 105 0.33 26.66 20.18
N PRO A 106 0.73 27.81 20.74
CA PRO A 106 -0.15 28.65 21.57
C PRO A 106 -1.45 29.11 20.88
N LEU A 107 -1.46 29.14 19.55
CA LEU A 107 -2.62 29.54 18.74
C LEU A 107 -3.62 28.40 18.46
N MET A 108 -3.36 27.17 18.91
CA MET A 108 -4.20 26.01 18.57
C MET A 108 -5.66 26.21 19.02
N ASN A 109 -5.87 26.73 20.22
CA ASN A 109 -7.21 27.09 20.73
C ASN A 109 -7.96 28.05 19.78
N LEU A 110 -7.26 29.03 19.20
CA LEU A 110 -7.87 29.96 18.25
C LEU A 110 -8.20 29.27 16.93
N VAL A 111 -7.33 28.38 16.45
CA VAL A 111 -7.58 27.55 15.26
C VAL A 111 -8.82 26.68 15.47
N ILE A 112 -8.91 25.98 16.60
CA ILE A 112 -10.06 25.14 16.96
C ILE A 112 -11.35 25.95 17.00
N SER A 113 -11.32 27.15 17.59
CA SER A 113 -12.46 28.06 17.58
C SER A 113 -12.91 28.40 16.16
N ARG A 114 -11.99 28.70 15.24
CA ARG A 114 -12.34 29.00 13.84
C ARG A 114 -12.84 27.80 13.06
N LEU A 115 -12.29 26.63 13.32
CA LEU A 115 -12.79 25.37 12.77
C LEU A 115 -14.24 25.10 13.22
N LYS A 116 -14.57 25.37 14.49
CA LYS A 116 -15.95 25.26 14.99
C LYS A 116 -16.90 26.20 14.26
N ASP A 117 -16.51 27.46 14.06
CA ASP A 117 -17.28 28.47 13.30
C ASP A 117 -17.55 28.00 11.86
N ASP A 118 -16.51 27.54 11.16
CA ASP A 118 -16.62 27.12 9.76
C ASP A 118 -17.45 25.84 9.59
N LEU A 119 -17.34 24.89 10.53
CA LEU A 119 -18.20 23.70 10.56
C LEU A 119 -19.66 24.02 10.90
N ASN A 120 -19.93 25.13 11.60
CA ASN A 120 -21.29 25.61 11.85
C ASN A 120 -21.82 26.51 10.74
N SER A 121 -20.95 26.94 9.81
CA SER A 121 -21.35 27.76 8.69
C SER A 121 -22.24 26.96 7.73
N ARG A 122 -23.13 27.64 7.01
CA ARG A 122 -23.90 27.02 5.90
C ARG A 122 -23.11 26.94 4.59
N ASN A 123 -21.84 27.34 4.60
CA ASN A 123 -21.02 27.36 3.39
C ASN A 123 -20.28 26.02 3.25
N PRO A 124 -20.66 25.17 2.27
CA PRO A 124 -20.05 23.86 2.11
C PRO A 124 -18.55 23.92 1.81
N VAL A 125 -18.08 25.00 1.18
CA VAL A 125 -16.66 25.18 0.88
C VAL A 125 -15.85 25.39 2.16
N PHE A 126 -16.39 26.15 3.12
CA PHE A 126 -15.72 26.41 4.40
C PHE A 126 -15.76 25.19 5.31
N MET A 127 -16.90 24.49 5.35
CA MET A 127 -17.01 23.21 6.06
C MET A 127 -15.98 22.19 5.54
N ASN A 128 -15.82 22.08 4.22
CA ASN A 128 -14.82 21.18 3.62
C ASN A 128 -13.39 21.58 3.98
N LEU A 129 -13.03 22.88 3.93
CA LEU A 129 -11.70 23.35 4.36
C LEU A 129 -11.45 23.01 5.84
N ALA A 130 -12.45 23.20 6.70
CA ALA A 130 -12.33 22.88 8.12
C ALA A 130 -12.14 21.36 8.34
N LEU A 131 -12.95 20.51 7.70
CA LEU A 131 -12.82 19.05 7.78
C LEU A 131 -11.45 18.57 7.28
N GLN A 132 -10.94 19.13 6.19
CA GLN A 132 -9.61 18.82 5.67
C GLN A 132 -8.51 19.24 6.63
N CYS A 133 -8.61 20.42 7.23
CA CYS A 133 -7.64 20.89 8.22
C CYS A 133 -7.65 20.01 9.47
N ILE A 134 -8.83 19.62 9.98
CA ILE A 134 -8.95 18.71 11.12
C ILE A 134 -8.30 17.36 10.80
N ALA A 135 -8.55 16.81 9.61
CA ALA A 135 -7.96 15.54 9.17
C ALA A 135 -6.43 15.63 8.96
N ASN A 136 -5.92 16.75 8.46
CA ASN A 136 -4.49 16.93 8.21
C ASN A 136 -3.70 17.11 9.50
N ILE A 137 -4.21 17.92 10.45
CA ILE A 137 -3.58 18.09 11.77
C ILE A 137 -3.76 16.81 12.58
N GLY A 138 -5.01 16.38 12.76
CA GLY A 138 -5.35 15.09 13.36
C GLY A 138 -4.68 14.81 14.70
N SER A 139 -4.71 15.78 15.62
CA SER A 139 -4.19 15.66 16.99
C SER A 139 -5.24 15.13 17.97
N ARG A 140 -4.81 14.75 19.17
CA ARG A 140 -5.74 14.38 20.25
C ARG A 140 -6.70 15.52 20.60
N GLU A 141 -6.22 16.75 20.66
CA GLU A 141 -7.02 17.94 20.94
C GLU A 141 -8.12 18.17 19.87
N MET A 142 -7.82 17.86 18.59
CA MET A 142 -8.83 17.86 17.53
C MET A 142 -9.90 16.81 17.77
N ALA A 143 -9.52 15.60 18.18
CA ALA A 143 -10.49 14.55 18.51
C ALA A 143 -11.40 14.99 19.67
N GLU A 144 -10.84 15.51 20.76
CA GLU A 144 -11.59 16.00 21.93
C GLU A 144 -12.63 17.07 21.56
N ASN A 145 -12.33 17.91 20.57
CA ASN A 145 -13.22 19.01 20.17
C ASN A 145 -14.24 18.65 19.09
N PHE A 146 -13.99 17.61 18.28
CA PHE A 146 -14.77 17.33 17.08
C PHE A 146 -15.35 15.90 16.99
N ALA A 147 -14.96 14.99 17.89
CA ALA A 147 -15.42 13.59 17.92
C ALA A 147 -16.94 13.44 17.84
N ASP A 148 -17.70 14.28 18.56
CA ASP A 148 -19.17 14.19 18.58
C ASP A 148 -19.86 14.85 17.38
N LYS A 149 -19.18 15.79 16.72
CA LYS A 149 -19.78 16.64 15.69
C LYS A 149 -19.64 16.02 14.30
N ILE A 150 -18.49 15.42 13.99
CA ILE A 150 -18.22 14.87 12.65
C ILE A 150 -19.14 13.70 12.30
N PRO A 151 -19.43 12.74 13.20
CA PRO A 151 -20.40 11.68 12.93
C PRO A 151 -21.79 12.22 12.59
N LYS A 152 -22.24 13.28 13.28
CA LYS A 152 -23.54 13.93 13.02
C LYS A 152 -23.58 14.57 11.63
N LEU A 153 -22.48 15.19 11.19
CA LEU A 153 -22.34 15.72 9.83
C LEU A 153 -22.35 14.60 8.78
N LEU A 154 -21.71 13.47 9.05
CA LEU A 154 -21.64 12.33 8.14
C LEU A 154 -23.03 11.74 7.83
N VAL A 155 -23.87 11.58 8.86
CA VAL A 155 -25.15 10.88 8.74
C VAL A 155 -26.36 11.80 8.55
N SER A 156 -26.15 13.11 8.49
CA SER A 156 -27.22 14.09 8.28
C SER A 156 -27.73 14.06 6.84
N GLY A 157 -29.06 14.04 6.68
CA GLY A 157 -29.73 14.07 5.38
C GLY A 157 -29.54 15.38 4.61
N ASP A 158 -29.39 16.49 5.34
CA ASP A 158 -29.22 17.83 4.76
C ASP A 158 -27.78 18.10 4.28
N THR A 159 -26.86 17.19 4.61
CA THR A 159 -25.44 17.37 4.29
C THR A 159 -25.14 16.91 2.88
N ILE A 160 -24.51 17.78 2.09
CA ILE A 160 -24.16 17.49 0.71
C ILE A 160 -23.04 16.43 0.60
N ASP A 161 -22.99 15.75 -0.55
CA ASP A 161 -22.10 14.60 -0.78
C ASP A 161 -20.61 14.90 -0.56
N SER A 162 -20.13 16.09 -0.94
CA SER A 162 -18.72 16.46 -0.74
C SER A 162 -18.33 16.59 0.73
N ILE A 163 -19.26 17.03 1.57
CA ILE A 163 -19.05 17.13 3.02
C ILE A 163 -19.08 15.74 3.63
N LYS A 164 -20.01 14.87 3.23
CA LYS A 164 -20.06 13.47 3.69
C LYS A 164 -18.75 12.73 3.39
N GLN A 165 -18.17 12.94 2.20
CA GLN A 165 -16.87 12.38 1.81
C GLN A 165 -15.75 12.81 2.76
N ASN A 166 -15.59 14.13 2.97
CA ASN A 166 -14.57 14.66 3.86
C ASN A 166 -14.83 14.30 5.33
N ALA A 167 -16.09 14.27 5.77
CA ALA A 167 -16.47 13.90 7.13
C ALA A 167 -16.14 12.44 7.43
N ALA A 168 -16.41 11.51 6.49
CA ALA A 168 -16.07 10.10 6.66
C ALA A 168 -14.55 9.89 6.82
N LEU A 169 -13.74 10.54 5.97
CA LEU A 169 -12.28 10.42 6.02
C LEU A 169 -11.67 11.17 7.22
N CYS A 170 -12.27 12.30 7.61
CA CYS A 170 -11.88 13.03 8.81
C CYS A 170 -12.16 12.20 10.07
N LEU A 171 -13.34 11.58 10.16
CA LEU A 171 -13.69 10.69 11.26
C LEU A 171 -12.77 9.47 11.31
N LEU A 172 -12.45 8.88 10.16
CA LEU A 172 -11.46 7.81 10.05
C LEU A 172 -10.10 8.22 10.64
N LYS A 173 -9.63 9.44 10.35
CA LYS A 173 -8.40 9.96 10.95
C LYS A 173 -8.53 10.10 12.48
N LEU A 174 -9.63 10.66 12.97
CA LEU A 174 -9.84 10.83 14.42
C LEU A 174 -9.88 9.47 15.16
N ILE A 175 -10.55 8.46 14.59
CA ILE A 175 -10.58 7.09 15.13
C ILE A 175 -9.16 6.50 15.22
N ARG A 176 -8.29 6.76 14.24
CA ARG A 176 -6.90 6.27 14.27
C ARG A 176 -6.02 6.97 15.30
N VAL A 177 -6.39 8.17 15.73
CA VAL A 177 -5.58 9.01 16.62
C VAL A 177 -5.99 8.83 18.08
N ALA A 178 -7.28 8.93 18.37
CA ALA A 178 -7.82 8.84 19.72
C ALA A 178 -9.15 8.07 19.68
N PRO A 179 -9.11 6.75 19.44
CA PRO A 179 -10.32 5.93 19.32
C PRO A 179 -11.17 5.91 20.59
N GLU A 180 -10.57 6.11 21.76
CA GLU A 180 -11.26 6.15 23.06
C GLU A 180 -12.19 7.36 23.23
N LEU A 181 -12.02 8.40 22.41
CA LEU A 181 -12.85 9.61 22.43
C LEU A 181 -14.07 9.50 21.51
N ILE A 182 -14.17 8.44 20.71
CA ILE A 182 -15.27 8.25 19.75
C ILE A 182 -16.35 7.40 20.39
N THR A 183 -17.54 7.98 20.56
CA THR A 183 -18.73 7.24 21.01
C THR A 183 -19.38 6.52 19.83
N TYR A 184 -19.45 5.18 19.91
CA TYR A 184 -20.00 4.33 18.85
C TYR A 184 -21.50 4.11 19.06
N ASP A 185 -22.30 5.08 18.61
CA ASP A 185 -23.77 5.06 18.74
C ASP A 185 -24.47 4.72 17.40
N ASP A 186 -25.74 5.10 17.26
CA ASP A 186 -26.61 4.94 16.08
C ASP A 186 -26.01 5.41 14.75
N TRP A 187 -25.02 6.30 14.77
CA TRP A 187 -24.40 6.81 13.55
C TRP A 187 -23.63 5.72 12.81
N THR A 188 -23.14 4.68 13.51
CA THR A 188 -22.39 3.56 12.91
C THR A 188 -23.27 2.77 11.93
N VAL A 189 -24.52 2.49 12.31
CA VAL A 189 -25.52 1.83 11.46
C VAL A 189 -25.86 2.68 10.24
N ARG A 190 -26.05 3.99 10.43
CA ARG A 190 -26.30 4.92 9.32
C ARG A 190 -25.09 5.05 8.40
N ALA A 191 -23.88 4.99 8.93
CA ALA A 191 -22.65 4.98 8.16
C ALA A 191 -22.55 3.72 7.28
N MET A 192 -22.97 2.55 7.77
CA MET A 192 -23.07 1.33 6.94
C MET A 192 -24.06 1.49 5.78
N HIS A 193 -25.19 2.17 6.00
CA HIS A 193 -26.16 2.45 4.94
C HIS A 193 -25.65 3.38 3.84
N LEU A 194 -24.57 4.15 4.09
CA LEU A 194 -23.91 4.94 3.04
C LEU A 194 -23.31 4.06 1.92
N LEU A 195 -23.17 2.74 2.12
CA LEU A 195 -22.81 1.81 1.04
C LEU A 195 -23.86 1.78 -0.10
N ASN A 196 -25.10 2.16 0.20
CA ASN A 196 -26.19 2.26 -0.75
C ASN A 196 -26.34 3.65 -1.38
N ASP A 197 -25.54 4.64 -0.98
CA ASP A 197 -25.63 6.02 -1.48
C ASP A 197 -25.51 6.08 -3.02
N GLN A 198 -26.17 7.03 -3.67
CA GLN A 198 -26.08 7.18 -5.13
C GLN A 198 -24.69 7.67 -5.55
N HIS A 199 -24.09 8.58 -4.77
CA HIS A 199 -22.82 9.19 -5.10
C HIS A 199 -21.66 8.26 -4.73
N LEU A 200 -20.99 7.68 -5.73
CA LEU A 200 -19.93 6.68 -5.51
C LEU A 200 -18.72 7.21 -4.72
N GLY A 201 -18.45 8.52 -4.73
CA GLY A 201 -17.45 9.14 -3.86
C GLY A 201 -17.80 9.03 -2.37
N VAL A 202 -19.09 9.15 -2.01
CA VAL A 202 -19.56 8.97 -0.62
C VAL A 202 -19.36 7.52 -0.22
N VAL A 203 -19.76 6.58 -1.09
CA VAL A 203 -19.52 5.14 -0.90
C VAL A 203 -18.03 4.84 -0.71
N THR A 204 -17.16 5.39 -1.55
CA THR A 204 -15.69 5.19 -1.49
C THR A 204 -15.10 5.66 -0.16
N SER A 205 -15.57 6.80 0.33
CA SER A 205 -15.14 7.37 1.61
C SER A 205 -15.70 6.56 2.79
N ALA A 206 -16.98 6.18 2.72
CA ALA A 206 -17.66 5.37 3.71
C ALA A 206 -17.03 3.98 3.86
N VAL A 207 -16.72 3.27 2.76
CA VAL A 207 -16.03 1.96 2.80
C VAL A 207 -14.70 2.06 3.56
N SER A 208 -13.96 3.16 3.39
CA SER A 208 -12.68 3.38 4.08
C SER A 208 -12.85 3.58 5.58
N LEU A 209 -13.93 4.26 5.99
CA LEU A 209 -14.31 4.41 7.39
C LEU A 209 -14.77 3.07 7.97
N ILE A 210 -15.67 2.38 7.28
CA ILE A 210 -16.22 1.07 7.69
C ILE A 210 -15.09 0.05 7.85
N ASP A 211 -14.11 0.00 6.95
CA ASP A 211 -12.94 -0.90 7.08
C ASP A 211 -12.18 -0.70 8.40
N ALA A 212 -12.13 0.52 8.94
CA ALA A 212 -11.53 0.76 10.26
C ALA A 212 -12.46 0.37 11.42
N LEU A 213 -13.78 0.52 11.25
CA LEU A 213 -14.77 0.11 12.25
C LEU A 213 -14.84 -1.40 12.41
N VAL A 214 -14.87 -2.15 11.30
CA VAL A 214 -14.98 -3.62 11.31
C VAL A 214 -13.74 -4.27 11.94
N LYS A 215 -12.55 -3.68 11.79
CA LYS A 215 -11.31 -4.18 12.44
C LYS A 215 -11.33 -4.06 13.96
N ARG A 216 -12.16 -3.18 14.51
CA ARG A 216 -12.30 -2.97 15.96
C ARG A 216 -13.43 -3.83 16.54
N SER A 217 -14.60 -3.80 15.88
CA SER A 217 -15.79 -4.53 16.30
C SER A 217 -16.41 -5.26 15.10
N PRO A 218 -15.89 -6.44 14.69
CA PRO A 218 -16.39 -7.15 13.51
C PRO A 218 -17.87 -7.53 13.62
N GLU A 219 -18.31 -8.05 14.78
CA GLU A 219 -19.66 -8.56 15.00
C GLU A 219 -20.74 -7.46 14.88
N GLU A 220 -20.51 -6.30 15.48
CA GLU A 220 -21.45 -5.16 15.45
C GLU A 220 -21.68 -4.64 14.03
N HIS A 221 -20.68 -4.76 13.16
CA HIS A 221 -20.68 -4.20 11.82
C HIS A 221 -20.91 -5.24 10.71
N LYS A 222 -21.24 -6.49 11.06
CA LYS A 222 -21.43 -7.61 10.11
C LYS A 222 -22.50 -7.31 9.04
N GLY A 223 -23.46 -6.43 9.33
CA GLY A 223 -24.47 -5.96 8.37
C GLY A 223 -23.90 -5.31 7.10
N CYS A 224 -22.65 -4.85 7.12
CA CYS A 224 -21.99 -4.26 5.94
C CYS A 224 -21.70 -5.29 4.83
N VAL A 225 -21.57 -6.58 5.15
CA VAL A 225 -21.19 -7.63 4.19
C VAL A 225 -22.22 -7.75 3.07
N SER A 226 -23.50 -7.88 3.40
CA SER A 226 -24.60 -7.99 2.41
C SER A 226 -24.68 -6.75 1.51
N LEU A 227 -24.50 -5.56 2.09
CA LEU A 227 -24.49 -4.29 1.37
C LEU A 227 -23.29 -4.19 0.41
N ALA A 228 -22.10 -4.58 0.87
CA ALA A 228 -20.87 -4.56 0.08
C ALA A 228 -20.95 -5.53 -1.10
N VAL A 229 -21.43 -6.76 -0.89
CA VAL A 229 -21.63 -7.75 -1.97
C VAL A 229 -22.66 -7.26 -2.99
N SER A 230 -23.79 -6.72 -2.52
CA SER A 230 -24.81 -6.13 -3.40
C SER A 230 -24.26 -4.98 -4.24
N ARG A 231 -23.49 -4.08 -3.63
CA ARG A 231 -22.87 -2.95 -4.32
C ARG A 231 -21.83 -3.42 -5.34
N LEU A 232 -20.96 -4.35 -4.96
CA LEU A 232 -19.95 -4.94 -5.84
C LEU A 232 -20.59 -5.61 -7.06
N SER A 233 -21.65 -6.39 -6.85
CA SER A 233 -22.41 -7.04 -7.93
C SER A 233 -22.95 -6.04 -8.95
N ARG A 234 -23.53 -4.92 -8.48
CA ARG A 234 -23.99 -3.84 -9.35
C ARG A 234 -22.87 -3.17 -10.12
N LEU A 235 -21.69 -2.95 -9.50
CA LEU A 235 -20.53 -2.33 -10.16
C LEU A 235 -19.91 -3.22 -11.24
N ILE A 236 -19.88 -4.53 -11.01
CA ILE A 236 -19.33 -5.50 -11.97
C ILE A 236 -20.30 -5.71 -13.13
N THR A 237 -21.60 -5.68 -12.91
CA THR A 237 -22.59 -5.90 -13.99
C THR A 237 -22.90 -4.64 -14.80
N SER A 238 -22.61 -3.44 -14.28
CA SER A 238 -22.87 -2.18 -14.99
C SER A 238 -21.96 -1.99 -16.20
N SER A 239 -22.51 -1.32 -17.21
CA SER A 239 -21.77 -0.87 -18.38
C SER A 239 -20.95 0.38 -18.04
N TYR A 240 -19.87 0.60 -18.80
CA TYR A 240 -19.07 1.83 -18.70
C TYR A 240 -19.87 3.09 -19.08
N THR A 241 -21.04 2.94 -19.72
CA THR A 241 -21.97 4.02 -20.04
C THR A 241 -22.80 4.47 -18.85
N ASP A 242 -23.01 3.59 -17.87
CA ASP A 242 -23.93 3.84 -16.75
C ASP A 242 -23.27 4.67 -15.64
N LEU A 243 -21.93 4.60 -15.55
CA LEU A 243 -21.11 5.20 -14.49
C LEU A 243 -20.00 6.07 -15.09
N GLN A 244 -20.35 7.03 -15.95
CA GLN A 244 -19.39 7.81 -16.75
C GLN A 244 -18.30 8.49 -15.89
N ASP A 245 -18.70 9.19 -14.83
CA ASP A 245 -17.77 9.93 -13.94
C ASP A 245 -16.81 9.02 -13.16
N TYR A 246 -17.19 7.75 -12.97
CA TYR A 246 -16.44 6.77 -12.19
C TYR A 246 -15.83 5.66 -13.06
N THR A 247 -15.95 5.76 -14.39
CA THR A 247 -15.30 4.84 -15.31
C THR A 247 -13.91 5.35 -15.63
N TYR A 248 -12.90 4.55 -15.29
CA TYR A 248 -11.51 4.83 -15.59
C TYR A 248 -11.02 3.88 -16.68
N TYR A 249 -10.72 4.42 -17.87
CA TYR A 249 -10.23 3.64 -19.01
C TYR A 249 -11.08 2.38 -19.28
N PHE A 250 -12.40 2.53 -19.43
CA PHE A 250 -13.37 1.42 -19.65
C PHE A 250 -13.51 0.41 -18.50
N VAL A 251 -12.97 0.69 -17.32
CA VAL A 251 -13.17 -0.09 -16.09
C VAL A 251 -14.08 0.69 -15.15
N THR A 252 -15.20 0.10 -14.74
CA THR A 252 -16.19 0.73 -13.85
C THR A 252 -15.68 0.76 -12.41
N ALA A 253 -15.49 1.97 -11.86
CA ALA A 253 -15.16 2.24 -10.46
C ALA A 253 -14.06 1.32 -9.85
N PRO A 254 -12.87 1.18 -10.47
CA PRO A 254 -11.88 0.18 -10.07
C PRO A 254 -11.44 0.31 -8.60
N TRP A 255 -11.21 1.53 -8.12
CA TRP A 255 -10.79 1.76 -6.73
C TRP A 255 -11.87 1.42 -5.71
N LEU A 256 -13.15 1.64 -6.06
CA LEU A 256 -14.25 1.27 -5.18
C LEU A 256 -14.41 -0.25 -5.14
N SER A 257 -14.29 -0.93 -6.28
CA SER A 257 -14.31 -2.40 -6.34
C SER A 257 -13.21 -3.01 -5.49
N VAL A 258 -11.97 -2.50 -5.60
CA VAL A 258 -10.85 -2.93 -4.74
C VAL A 258 -11.17 -2.69 -3.26
N LYS A 259 -11.68 -1.50 -2.89
CA LYS A 259 -12.04 -1.21 -1.49
C LYS A 259 -13.14 -2.12 -0.96
N LEU A 260 -14.15 -2.46 -1.77
CA LEU A 260 -15.21 -3.39 -1.37
C LEU A 260 -14.70 -4.82 -1.20
N LEU A 261 -13.86 -5.29 -2.13
CA LEU A 261 -13.22 -6.61 -2.02
C LEU A 261 -12.33 -6.69 -0.77
N ARG A 262 -11.55 -5.63 -0.49
CA ARG A 262 -10.72 -5.54 0.73
C ARG A 262 -11.56 -5.50 2.00
N LEU A 263 -12.69 -4.78 2.00
CA LEU A 263 -13.63 -4.76 3.13
C LEU A 263 -14.13 -6.18 3.44
N LEU A 264 -14.48 -6.95 2.41
CA LEU A 264 -14.96 -8.33 2.56
C LEU A 264 -13.90 -9.30 3.12
N GLN A 265 -12.60 -9.00 3.00
CA GLN A 265 -11.52 -9.80 3.61
C GLN A 265 -11.42 -9.64 5.14
N ASN A 266 -12.21 -8.75 5.76
CA ASN A 266 -12.28 -8.65 7.23
C ASN A 266 -13.29 -9.64 7.84
N TYR A 267 -13.99 -10.42 7.01
CA TYR A 267 -15.01 -11.35 7.44
C TYR A 267 -14.76 -12.75 6.88
N PRO A 268 -15.16 -13.80 7.61
CA PRO A 268 -15.23 -15.14 7.04
C PRO A 268 -16.30 -15.21 5.95
N GLN A 269 -16.43 -16.38 5.34
CA GLN A 269 -17.43 -16.62 4.30
C GLN A 269 -18.84 -16.22 4.76
N PRO A 270 -19.63 -15.52 3.92
CA PRO A 270 -20.99 -15.15 4.27
C PRO A 270 -21.86 -16.35 4.66
N GLU A 271 -22.54 -16.27 5.80
CA GLU A 271 -23.44 -17.31 6.31
C GLU A 271 -24.68 -17.48 5.41
N ASP A 272 -25.25 -16.39 4.93
CA ASP A 272 -26.39 -16.40 4.02
C ASP A 272 -25.97 -16.96 2.65
N THR A 273 -26.57 -18.10 2.30
CA THR A 273 -26.37 -18.80 1.02
C THR A 273 -26.59 -17.90 -0.19
N THR A 274 -27.55 -16.97 -0.12
CA THR A 274 -27.86 -16.04 -1.22
C THR A 274 -26.73 -15.04 -1.43
N VAL A 275 -26.21 -14.48 -0.34
CA VAL A 275 -25.09 -13.53 -0.37
C VAL A 275 -23.82 -14.23 -0.84
N ARG A 276 -23.58 -15.45 -0.36
CA ARG A 276 -22.46 -16.30 -0.76
C ARG A 276 -22.49 -16.62 -2.26
N ALA A 277 -23.64 -17.06 -2.78
CA ALA A 277 -23.80 -17.35 -4.20
C ALA A 277 -23.56 -16.12 -5.07
N ARG A 278 -24.10 -14.96 -4.67
CA ARG A 278 -23.90 -13.69 -5.37
C ARG A 278 -22.42 -13.27 -5.37
N LEU A 279 -21.72 -13.43 -4.25
CA LEU A 279 -20.29 -13.13 -4.16
C LEU A 279 -19.48 -14.05 -5.08
N ALA A 280 -19.76 -15.35 -5.09
CA ALA A 280 -19.10 -16.30 -5.98
C ALA A 280 -19.31 -15.95 -7.46
N GLU A 281 -20.53 -15.58 -7.86
CA GLU A 281 -20.83 -15.11 -9.22
C GLU A 281 -20.08 -13.81 -9.58
N CYS A 282 -19.95 -12.88 -8.63
CA CYS A 282 -19.17 -11.66 -8.82
C CYS A 282 -17.70 -11.97 -9.10
N LEU A 283 -17.09 -12.83 -8.28
CA LEU A 283 -15.69 -13.25 -8.41
C LEU A 283 -15.46 -14.00 -9.72
N ASP A 284 -16.37 -14.90 -10.07
CA ASP A 284 -16.37 -15.62 -11.34
C ASP A 284 -16.41 -14.67 -12.55
N THR A 285 -17.25 -13.64 -12.48
CA THR A 285 -17.39 -12.62 -13.51
C THR A 285 -16.12 -11.77 -13.64
N ILE A 286 -15.48 -11.40 -12.52
CA ILE A 286 -14.19 -10.68 -12.54
C ILE A 286 -13.12 -11.53 -13.26
N LEU A 287 -13.02 -12.82 -12.92
CA LEU A 287 -12.09 -13.75 -13.57
C LEU A 287 -12.37 -13.87 -15.08
N LYS A 288 -13.65 -13.96 -15.49
CA LYS A 288 -14.05 -14.00 -16.92
C LYS A 288 -13.66 -12.73 -17.67
N LYS A 289 -13.95 -11.56 -17.10
CA LYS A 289 -13.64 -10.26 -17.72
C LYS A 289 -12.15 -10.05 -17.99
N VAL A 290 -11.27 -10.73 -17.24
CA VAL A 290 -9.83 -10.62 -17.49
C VAL A 290 -9.41 -11.33 -18.78
N GLN A 291 -10.06 -12.43 -19.10
CA GLN A 291 -9.80 -13.24 -20.30
C GLN A 291 -10.36 -12.60 -21.58
N GLU A 292 -11.31 -11.67 -21.45
CA GLU A 292 -11.81 -10.87 -22.57
C GLU A 292 -10.71 -9.98 -23.17
N ALA A 293 -10.78 -9.81 -24.50
CA ALA A 293 -9.89 -8.94 -25.24
C ALA A 293 -9.92 -7.50 -24.66
N PRO A 294 -8.74 -6.86 -24.47
CA PRO A 294 -8.68 -5.55 -23.87
C PRO A 294 -9.38 -4.51 -24.74
N LYS A 295 -10.25 -3.69 -24.13
CA LYS A 295 -10.96 -2.61 -24.82
C LYS A 295 -10.06 -1.43 -25.19
N SER A 296 -8.88 -1.35 -24.57
CA SER A 296 -7.85 -0.34 -24.86
C SER A 296 -6.45 -0.93 -24.74
N LYS A 297 -5.55 -0.48 -25.63
CA LYS A 297 -4.12 -0.82 -25.58
C LYS A 297 -3.31 0.04 -24.61
N LYS A 298 -3.92 1.11 -24.06
CA LYS A 298 -3.26 2.00 -23.10
C LYS A 298 -3.07 1.26 -21.77
N VAL A 299 -1.85 1.27 -21.23
CA VAL A 299 -1.46 0.52 -20.01
C VAL A 299 -2.36 0.78 -18.79
N GLN A 300 -3.01 1.95 -18.72
CA GLN A 300 -3.95 2.29 -17.66
C GLN A 300 -5.18 1.36 -17.61
N HIS A 301 -5.64 0.86 -18.76
CA HIS A 301 -6.77 -0.07 -18.84
C HIS A 301 -6.46 -1.44 -18.19
N PRO A 302 -5.44 -2.21 -18.65
CA PRO A 302 -5.09 -3.47 -18.01
C PRO A 302 -4.66 -3.28 -16.56
N ASN A 303 -3.95 -2.20 -16.19
CA ASN A 303 -3.59 -1.96 -14.79
C ASN A 303 -4.82 -1.80 -13.89
N ALA A 304 -5.83 -1.03 -14.31
CA ALA A 304 -7.07 -0.87 -13.55
C ALA A 304 -7.88 -2.19 -13.48
N LYS A 305 -7.94 -2.94 -14.58
CA LYS A 305 -8.61 -4.26 -14.64
C LYS A 305 -7.91 -5.27 -13.72
N ASN A 306 -6.58 -5.32 -13.78
CA ASN A 306 -5.76 -6.23 -13.00
C ASN A 306 -5.76 -5.89 -11.51
N ALA A 307 -5.82 -4.60 -11.13
CA ALA A 307 -5.96 -4.22 -9.72
C ALA A 307 -7.23 -4.81 -9.09
N VAL A 308 -8.36 -4.78 -9.79
CA VAL A 308 -9.61 -5.42 -9.33
C VAL A 308 -9.46 -6.95 -9.30
N LEU A 309 -8.79 -7.54 -10.30
CA LEU A 309 -8.53 -8.98 -10.33
C LEU A 309 -7.67 -9.44 -9.15
N PHE A 310 -6.53 -8.81 -8.89
CA PHE A 310 -5.63 -9.21 -7.81
C PHE A 310 -6.33 -9.12 -6.45
N GLU A 311 -7.13 -8.09 -6.21
CA GLU A 311 -7.90 -7.99 -4.97
C GLU A 311 -9.00 -9.07 -4.87
N ALA A 312 -9.61 -9.45 -6.00
CA ALA A 312 -10.57 -10.54 -6.06
C ALA A 312 -9.90 -11.89 -5.80
N ILE A 313 -8.70 -12.11 -6.34
CA ILE A 313 -7.87 -13.29 -6.07
C ILE A 313 -7.49 -13.35 -4.59
N ASN A 314 -7.06 -12.24 -4.01
CA ASN A 314 -6.76 -12.17 -2.57
C ASN A 314 -7.99 -12.53 -1.72
N LEU A 315 -9.19 -12.10 -2.11
CA LEU A 315 -10.43 -12.50 -1.43
C LEU A 315 -10.75 -13.99 -1.63
N ILE A 316 -10.53 -14.55 -2.83
CA ILE A 316 -10.72 -15.98 -3.10
C ILE A 316 -9.78 -16.81 -2.21
N ILE A 317 -8.50 -16.42 -2.12
CA ILE A 317 -7.49 -17.07 -1.29
C ILE A 317 -7.87 -16.98 0.19
N HIS A 318 -8.26 -15.78 0.66
CA HIS A 318 -8.63 -15.55 2.05
C HIS A 318 -9.83 -16.41 2.48
N MET A 319 -10.82 -16.60 1.60
CA MET A 319 -12.01 -17.38 1.90
C MET A 319 -11.77 -18.90 1.85
N ASP A 320 -10.81 -19.36 1.04
CA ASP A 320 -10.36 -20.75 0.86
C ASP A 320 -11.49 -21.81 0.79
N SER A 321 -12.66 -21.44 0.23
CA SER A 321 -13.87 -22.24 0.33
C SER A 321 -14.36 -22.84 -1.00
N ASP A 322 -13.92 -22.30 -2.13
CA ASP A 322 -14.35 -22.73 -3.46
C ASP A 322 -13.13 -23.18 -4.30
N PRO A 323 -12.87 -24.51 -4.37
CA PRO A 323 -11.77 -25.07 -5.14
C PRO A 323 -11.80 -24.66 -6.62
N LYS A 324 -12.98 -24.44 -7.22
CA LYS A 324 -13.07 -24.05 -8.64
C LYS A 324 -12.55 -22.63 -8.84
N LEU A 325 -12.89 -21.71 -7.94
CA LEU A 325 -12.38 -20.35 -8.00
C LEU A 325 -10.87 -20.30 -7.73
N LEU A 326 -10.37 -21.08 -6.77
CA LEU A 326 -8.93 -21.17 -6.46
C LEU A 326 -8.12 -21.68 -7.64
N VAL A 327 -8.54 -22.78 -8.28
CA VAL A 327 -7.86 -23.33 -9.45
C VAL A 327 -7.89 -22.34 -10.63
N ARG A 328 -9.01 -21.63 -10.84
CA ARG A 328 -9.09 -20.61 -11.90
C ARG A 328 -8.21 -19.40 -11.61
N ALA A 329 -8.13 -18.95 -10.36
CA ALA A 329 -7.21 -17.90 -9.94
C ALA A 329 -5.76 -18.34 -10.20
N CYS A 330 -5.38 -19.55 -9.79
CA CYS A 330 -4.05 -20.12 -10.03
C CYS A 330 -3.69 -20.14 -11.52
N ASN A 331 -4.58 -20.65 -12.38
CA ASN A 331 -4.35 -20.68 -13.82
C ASN A 331 -4.18 -19.28 -14.42
N GLN A 332 -4.95 -18.29 -13.94
CA GLN A 332 -4.83 -16.91 -14.40
C GLN A 332 -3.50 -16.28 -13.98
N LEU A 333 -3.03 -16.55 -12.76
CA LEU A 333 -1.71 -16.08 -12.30
C LEU A 333 -0.58 -16.77 -13.05
N GLY A 334 -0.71 -18.07 -13.35
CA GLY A 334 0.25 -18.80 -14.18
C GLY A 334 0.44 -18.18 -15.57
N GLN A 335 -0.62 -17.66 -16.19
CA GLN A 335 -0.52 -16.90 -17.43
C GLN A 335 0.24 -15.57 -17.25
N PHE A 336 0.07 -14.90 -16.11
CA PHE A 336 0.78 -13.65 -15.82
C PHE A 336 2.29 -13.83 -15.60
N LEU A 337 2.75 -15.01 -15.18
CA LEU A 337 4.19 -15.32 -15.08
C LEU A 337 4.92 -15.24 -16.43
N GLN A 338 4.21 -15.48 -17.53
CA GLN A 338 4.75 -15.42 -18.89
C GLN A 338 4.50 -14.05 -19.55
N HIS A 339 3.89 -13.11 -18.83
CA HIS A 339 3.57 -11.81 -19.38
C HIS A 339 4.82 -10.93 -19.50
N LYS A 340 4.90 -10.13 -20.56
CA LYS A 340 6.02 -9.20 -20.82
C LYS A 340 6.22 -8.11 -19.76
N GLU A 341 5.25 -7.89 -18.88
CA GLU A 341 5.33 -6.83 -17.86
C GLU A 341 5.84 -7.40 -16.54
N THR A 342 6.97 -6.86 -16.08
CA THR A 342 7.61 -7.24 -14.82
C THR A 342 6.68 -7.07 -13.62
N ASN A 343 5.88 -6.00 -13.57
CA ASN A 343 4.93 -5.77 -12.46
C ASN A 343 3.89 -6.88 -12.34
N LEU A 344 3.41 -7.43 -13.47
CA LEU A 344 2.43 -8.53 -13.44
C LEU A 344 3.08 -9.84 -13.03
N ARG A 345 4.31 -10.10 -13.47
CA ARG A 345 5.09 -11.26 -13.04
C ARG A 345 5.37 -11.21 -11.54
N TYR A 346 5.77 -10.05 -11.02
CA TYR A 346 5.97 -9.82 -9.59
C TYR A 346 4.71 -10.13 -8.77
N LEU A 347 3.59 -9.49 -9.10
CA LEU A 347 2.32 -9.67 -8.39
C LEU A 347 1.79 -11.11 -8.51
N ALA A 348 2.01 -11.76 -9.66
CA ALA A 348 1.62 -13.14 -9.87
C ALA A 348 2.38 -14.11 -8.96
N LEU A 349 3.70 -13.93 -8.83
CA LEU A 349 4.51 -14.72 -7.89
C LEU A 349 4.06 -14.50 -6.43
N GLU A 350 3.79 -13.26 -6.05
CA GLU A 350 3.31 -12.92 -4.70
C GLU A 350 1.96 -13.59 -4.39
N SER A 351 0.97 -13.50 -5.28
CA SER A 351 -0.33 -14.16 -5.08
C SER A 351 -0.25 -15.69 -5.17
N LEU A 352 0.60 -16.25 -6.03
CA LEU A 352 0.82 -17.71 -6.09
C LEU A 352 1.45 -18.24 -4.80
N CYS A 353 2.30 -17.45 -4.14
CA CYS A 353 2.90 -17.83 -2.86
C CYS A 353 1.82 -18.02 -1.78
N LEU A 354 0.80 -17.16 -1.78
CA LEU A 354 -0.35 -17.29 -0.88
C LEU A 354 -1.26 -18.48 -1.27
N LEU A 355 -1.39 -18.80 -2.56
CA LEU A 355 -2.12 -20.01 -3.00
C LEU A 355 -1.38 -21.29 -2.64
N ALA A 356 -0.05 -21.28 -2.64
CA ALA A 356 0.75 -22.47 -2.33
C ALA A 356 0.48 -23.03 -0.92
N THR A 357 -0.02 -22.20 0.00
CA THR A 357 -0.38 -22.63 1.36
C THR A 357 -1.78 -23.24 1.48
N SER A 358 -2.62 -23.16 0.45
CA SER A 358 -3.98 -23.73 0.43
C SER A 358 -3.97 -25.18 -0.04
N GLU A 359 -4.61 -26.09 0.70
CA GLU A 359 -4.69 -27.52 0.39
C GLU A 359 -5.40 -27.78 -0.96
N PHE A 360 -6.40 -26.95 -1.31
CA PHE A 360 -7.20 -27.14 -2.52
C PHE A 360 -6.48 -26.72 -3.80
N SER A 361 -5.45 -25.86 -3.70
CA SER A 361 -4.78 -25.26 -4.85
C SER A 361 -3.30 -25.60 -4.97
N HIS A 362 -2.71 -26.23 -3.95
CA HIS A 362 -1.30 -26.65 -3.93
C HIS A 362 -0.89 -27.42 -5.21
N GLU A 363 -1.68 -28.41 -5.62
CA GLU A 363 -1.43 -29.19 -6.84
C GLU A 363 -1.57 -28.38 -8.14
N ALA A 364 -2.41 -27.33 -8.14
CA ALA A 364 -2.52 -26.43 -9.29
C ALA A 364 -1.29 -25.54 -9.41
N VAL A 365 -0.75 -25.03 -8.29
CA VAL A 365 0.46 -24.21 -8.27
C VAL A 365 1.67 -25.01 -8.79
N LYS A 366 1.80 -26.28 -8.41
CA LYS A 366 2.87 -27.18 -8.87
C LYS A 366 2.96 -27.31 -10.38
N LYS A 367 1.85 -27.23 -11.11
CA LYS A 367 1.84 -27.29 -12.58
C LYS A 367 2.62 -26.13 -13.23
N HIS A 368 2.86 -25.05 -12.50
CA HIS A 368 3.61 -23.90 -12.96
C HIS A 368 5.08 -23.88 -12.50
N GLN A 369 5.57 -24.94 -11.84
CA GLN A 369 6.94 -25.01 -11.29
C GLN A 369 8.00 -24.66 -12.34
N GLU A 370 7.94 -25.22 -13.54
CA GLU A 370 8.91 -24.94 -14.61
C GLU A 370 8.90 -23.45 -15.02
N THR A 371 7.72 -22.83 -15.08
CA THR A 371 7.59 -21.41 -15.38
C THR A 371 8.19 -20.53 -14.27
N ILE A 372 8.06 -20.95 -13.00
CA ILE A 372 8.61 -20.25 -11.84
C ILE A 372 10.14 -20.38 -11.80
N VAL A 373 10.69 -21.56 -12.07
CA VAL A 373 12.15 -21.78 -12.22
C VAL A 373 12.71 -20.93 -13.35
N ASN A 374 12.01 -20.84 -14.48
CA ASN A 374 12.40 -19.97 -15.58
C ASN A 374 12.37 -18.48 -15.18
N ALA A 375 11.40 -18.06 -14.37
CA ALA A 375 11.37 -16.70 -13.82
C ALA A 375 12.58 -16.42 -12.91
N LEU A 376 12.97 -17.37 -12.05
CA LEU A 376 14.18 -17.25 -11.22
C LEU A 376 15.44 -17.02 -12.06
N LYS A 377 15.60 -17.78 -13.14
CA LYS A 377 16.82 -17.76 -13.98
C LYS A 377 16.89 -16.58 -14.96
N SER A 378 15.76 -16.19 -15.53
CA SER A 378 15.73 -15.26 -16.67
C SER A 378 15.41 -13.81 -16.32
N GLU A 379 14.85 -13.57 -15.12
CA GLU A 379 14.45 -12.23 -14.71
C GLU A 379 15.65 -11.34 -14.38
N ARG A 380 15.58 -10.08 -14.81
CA ARG A 380 16.62 -9.09 -14.50
C ARG A 380 16.43 -8.48 -13.12
N ASP A 381 15.17 -8.34 -12.71
CA ASP A 381 14.80 -7.69 -11.46
C ASP A 381 15.06 -8.61 -10.26
N VAL A 382 15.84 -8.13 -9.28
CA VAL A 382 16.22 -8.86 -8.07
C VAL A 382 14.98 -9.21 -7.23
N SER A 383 14.00 -8.30 -7.13
CA SER A 383 12.80 -8.50 -6.33
C SER A 383 11.89 -9.58 -6.91
N VAL A 384 11.81 -9.70 -8.24
CA VAL A 384 11.07 -10.78 -8.91
C VAL A 384 11.75 -12.13 -8.68
N ARG A 385 13.09 -12.17 -8.74
CA ARG A 385 13.86 -13.38 -8.44
C ARG A 385 13.68 -13.82 -6.99
N GLN A 386 13.69 -12.88 -6.03
CA GLN A 386 13.36 -13.16 -4.63
C GLN A 386 11.96 -13.77 -4.48
N ARG A 387 10.94 -13.19 -5.12
CA ARG A 387 9.57 -13.74 -5.10
C ARG A 387 9.47 -15.13 -5.72
N ALA A 388 10.26 -15.43 -6.76
CA ALA A 388 10.33 -16.78 -7.31
C ALA A 388 10.95 -17.77 -6.32
N VAL A 389 12.01 -17.39 -5.60
CA VAL A 389 12.60 -18.22 -4.52
C VAL A 389 11.59 -18.44 -3.38
N ASP A 390 10.88 -17.40 -2.93
CA ASP A 390 9.79 -17.49 -1.94
C ASP A 390 8.75 -18.53 -2.35
N LEU A 391 8.27 -18.44 -3.59
CA LEU A 391 7.24 -19.33 -4.10
C LEU A 391 7.74 -20.78 -4.22
N LEU A 392 8.96 -20.99 -4.76
CA LEU A 392 9.56 -22.32 -4.83
C LEU A 392 9.72 -22.94 -3.44
N TYR A 393 10.11 -22.14 -2.44
CA TYR A 393 10.17 -22.59 -1.05
C TYR A 393 8.79 -22.97 -0.50
N ALA A 394 7.76 -22.14 -0.74
CA ALA A 394 6.41 -22.37 -0.24
C ALA A 394 5.72 -23.57 -0.89
N MET A 395 5.94 -23.82 -2.18
CA MET A 395 5.34 -24.93 -2.92
C MET A 395 6.12 -26.26 -2.82
N CYS A 396 7.25 -26.26 -2.11
CA CYS A 396 8.11 -27.42 -1.98
C CYS A 396 7.50 -28.47 -1.05
N ASP A 397 7.50 -29.72 -1.51
CA ASP A 397 7.08 -30.88 -0.76
C ASP A 397 7.95 -32.11 -1.07
N ARG A 398 7.59 -33.28 -0.55
CA ARG A 398 8.36 -34.52 -0.77
C ARG A 398 8.44 -34.96 -2.23
N THR A 399 7.53 -34.51 -3.10
CA THR A 399 7.49 -34.93 -4.51
C THR A 399 8.42 -34.13 -5.40
N ASN A 400 8.71 -32.87 -5.05
CA ASN A 400 9.48 -31.95 -5.88
C ASN A 400 10.74 -31.39 -5.20
N ALA A 401 11.02 -31.72 -3.93
CA ALA A 401 12.16 -31.17 -3.17
C ALA A 401 13.50 -31.30 -3.89
N GLN A 402 13.84 -32.49 -4.41
CA GLN A 402 15.12 -32.71 -5.10
C GLN A 402 15.28 -31.81 -6.34
N ALA A 403 14.20 -31.64 -7.11
CA ALA A 403 14.20 -30.79 -8.28
C ALA A 403 14.35 -29.30 -7.90
N ILE A 404 13.57 -28.82 -6.92
CA ILE A 404 13.62 -27.43 -6.48
C ILE A 404 14.99 -27.08 -5.89
N VAL A 405 15.51 -27.91 -5.00
CA VAL A 405 16.83 -27.71 -4.38
C VAL A 405 17.94 -27.72 -5.43
N GLY A 406 17.88 -28.64 -6.40
CA GLY A 406 18.84 -28.68 -7.51
C GLY A 406 18.84 -27.39 -8.32
N GLU A 407 17.66 -26.85 -8.63
CA GLU A 407 17.52 -25.59 -9.36
C GLU A 407 17.98 -24.37 -8.55
N MET A 408 17.69 -24.33 -7.25
CA MET A 408 18.18 -23.28 -6.35
C MET A 408 19.70 -23.29 -6.22
N LEU A 409 20.32 -24.47 -6.08
CA LEU A 409 21.78 -24.62 -6.04
C LEU A 409 22.43 -24.20 -7.36
N SER A 410 21.85 -24.59 -8.50
CA SER A 410 22.35 -24.17 -9.82
C SER A 410 22.29 -22.65 -9.99
N TYR A 411 21.21 -22.01 -9.52
CA TYR A 411 21.10 -20.55 -9.57
C TYR A 411 22.02 -19.84 -8.58
N LEU A 412 22.33 -20.45 -7.43
CA LEU A 412 23.20 -19.88 -6.39
C LEU A 412 24.60 -19.51 -6.91
N GLU A 413 25.13 -20.26 -7.87
CA GLU A 413 26.44 -19.99 -8.48
C GLU A 413 26.51 -18.62 -9.16
N VAL A 414 25.40 -18.15 -9.74
CA VAL A 414 25.29 -16.87 -10.48
C VAL A 414 24.46 -15.82 -9.73
N ALA A 415 23.94 -16.14 -8.55
CA ALA A 415 23.05 -15.26 -7.80
C ALA A 415 23.78 -14.02 -7.25
N ASP A 416 23.08 -12.88 -7.24
CA ASP A 416 23.53 -11.64 -6.60
C ASP A 416 23.69 -11.82 -5.09
N TYR A 417 24.65 -11.12 -4.49
CA TYR A 417 24.94 -11.19 -3.04
C TYR A 417 23.72 -10.94 -2.15
N ALA A 418 22.79 -10.08 -2.58
CA ALA A 418 21.57 -9.76 -1.85
C ALA A 418 20.58 -10.93 -1.70
N ILE A 419 20.66 -11.97 -2.53
CA ILE A 419 19.75 -13.14 -2.49
C ILE A 419 20.44 -14.37 -1.88
N ARG A 420 21.78 -14.42 -1.88
CA ARG A 420 22.54 -15.62 -1.49
C ARG A 420 22.24 -16.09 -0.07
N GLU A 421 22.32 -15.21 0.91
CA GLU A 421 22.10 -15.56 2.32
C GLU A 421 20.73 -16.21 2.56
N GLU A 422 19.67 -15.56 2.06
CA GLU A 422 18.30 -16.05 2.20
C GLU A 422 18.09 -17.38 1.48
N MET A 423 18.66 -17.53 0.28
CA MET A 423 18.52 -18.76 -0.50
C MET A 423 19.30 -19.92 0.10
N VAL A 424 20.49 -19.66 0.68
CA VAL A 424 21.29 -20.66 1.40
C VAL A 424 20.50 -21.24 2.56
N LEU A 425 19.88 -20.37 3.37
CA LEU A 425 19.03 -20.80 4.49
C LEU A 425 17.84 -21.64 4.00
N LYS A 426 17.14 -21.19 2.96
CA LYS A 426 16.00 -21.92 2.39
C LYS A 426 16.40 -23.29 1.84
N VAL A 427 17.50 -23.38 1.11
CA VAL A 427 18.02 -24.66 0.60
C VAL A 427 18.33 -25.62 1.75
N ALA A 428 19.01 -25.15 2.80
CA ALA A 428 19.32 -25.97 3.96
C ALA A 428 18.05 -26.49 4.66
N ILE A 429 17.05 -25.63 4.88
CA ILE A 429 15.77 -26.01 5.49
C ILE A 429 15.03 -27.05 4.63
N LEU A 430 14.93 -26.84 3.32
CA LEU A 430 14.23 -27.75 2.41
C LEU A 430 14.91 -29.12 2.35
N ALA A 431 16.25 -29.13 2.29
CA ALA A 431 17.04 -30.35 2.29
C ALA A 431 16.80 -31.16 3.56
N GLU A 432 16.88 -30.53 4.73
CA GLU A 432 16.65 -31.21 6.01
C GLU A 432 15.21 -31.73 6.13
N LYS A 433 14.22 -30.89 5.78
CA LYS A 433 12.80 -31.21 5.97
C LYS A 433 12.31 -32.36 5.07
N TYR A 434 12.83 -32.45 3.85
CA TYR A 434 12.33 -33.37 2.83
C TYR A 434 13.30 -34.50 2.46
N ALA A 435 14.46 -34.61 3.12
CA ALA A 435 15.38 -35.73 2.91
C ALA A 435 14.74 -37.07 3.28
N THR A 436 14.62 -37.94 2.27
CA THR A 436 14.30 -39.35 2.42
C THR A 436 15.58 -40.20 2.41
N ASP A 437 16.53 -39.84 1.54
CA ASP A 437 17.90 -40.34 1.50
C ASP A 437 18.84 -39.30 2.10
N TYR A 438 19.56 -39.69 3.16
CA TYR A 438 20.49 -38.80 3.85
C TYR A 438 21.81 -38.62 3.10
N SER A 439 22.11 -39.48 2.12
CA SER A 439 23.22 -39.28 1.18
C SER A 439 22.96 -38.02 0.35
N TRP A 440 21.74 -37.86 -0.17
CA TRP A 440 21.30 -36.65 -0.86
C TRP A 440 21.36 -35.39 0.02
N TYR A 441 21.00 -35.51 1.31
CA TYR A 441 21.12 -34.39 2.25
C TYR A 441 22.58 -33.96 2.41
N VAL A 442 23.50 -34.92 2.63
CA VAL A 442 24.94 -34.66 2.75
C VAL A 442 25.47 -33.99 1.48
N ASP A 443 25.16 -34.53 0.29
CA ASP A 443 25.60 -33.96 -0.97
C ASP A 443 25.10 -32.52 -1.17
N THR A 444 23.84 -32.27 -0.80
CA THR A 444 23.22 -30.94 -0.90
C THR A 444 23.92 -29.93 -0.01
N ILE A 445 24.15 -30.24 1.27
CA ILE A 445 24.79 -29.32 2.22
C ILE A 445 26.27 -29.11 1.90
N LEU A 446 26.98 -30.16 1.47
CA LEU A 446 28.38 -30.01 1.07
C LEU A 446 28.50 -29.16 -0.20
N ASN A 447 27.61 -29.32 -1.17
CA ASN A 447 27.58 -28.44 -2.34
C ASN A 447 27.21 -26.99 -1.97
N LEU A 448 26.31 -26.81 -1.00
CA LEU A 448 25.95 -25.50 -0.47
C LEU A 448 27.16 -24.78 0.15
N ILE A 449 27.94 -25.48 0.98
CA ILE A 449 29.19 -24.99 1.57
C ILE A 449 30.22 -24.69 0.47
N ARG A 450 30.33 -25.56 -0.53
CA ARG A 450 31.25 -25.37 -1.67
C ARG A 450 30.95 -24.10 -2.47
N VAL A 451 29.68 -23.81 -2.74
CA VAL A 451 29.25 -22.71 -3.62
C VAL A 451 29.13 -21.38 -2.88
N ALA A 452 28.63 -21.39 -1.64
CA ALA A 452 28.28 -20.19 -0.89
C ALA A 452 28.67 -20.25 0.59
N GLY A 453 29.80 -20.90 0.91
CA GLY A 453 30.28 -21.10 2.28
C GLY A 453 30.30 -19.86 3.17
N ASP A 454 30.65 -18.69 2.61
CA ASP A 454 30.66 -17.41 3.35
C ASP A 454 29.28 -16.97 3.88
N TYR A 455 28.21 -17.51 3.31
CA TYR A 455 26.81 -17.21 3.66
C TYR A 455 26.15 -18.35 4.46
N VAL A 456 26.85 -19.46 4.69
CA VAL A 456 26.34 -20.59 5.47
C VAL A 456 26.48 -20.24 6.95
N SER A 457 25.36 -20.17 7.67
CA SER A 457 25.37 -19.93 9.11
C SER A 457 25.94 -21.12 9.87
N ASP A 458 26.43 -20.85 11.09
CA ASP A 458 27.02 -21.90 11.92
C ASP A 458 26.04 -23.05 12.23
N GLU A 459 24.76 -22.73 12.34
CA GLU A 459 23.70 -23.71 12.59
C GLU A 459 23.63 -24.78 11.51
N VAL A 460 23.85 -24.42 10.23
CA VAL A 460 23.74 -25.36 9.10
C VAL A 460 24.84 -26.40 9.12
N TRP A 461 26.10 -25.99 9.33
CA TRP A 461 27.22 -26.94 9.32
C TRP A 461 27.32 -27.74 10.63
N HIS A 462 26.91 -27.17 11.78
CA HIS A 462 26.72 -27.94 13.00
C HIS A 462 25.66 -29.04 12.80
N ARG A 463 24.58 -28.73 12.08
CA ARG A 463 23.48 -29.67 11.85
C ARG A 463 23.87 -30.86 10.98
N VAL A 464 24.65 -30.64 9.91
CA VAL A 464 25.13 -31.77 9.08
C VAL A 464 26.05 -32.70 9.88
N ILE A 465 26.92 -32.17 10.74
CA ILE A 465 27.75 -32.98 11.64
C ILE A 465 26.87 -33.81 12.58
N GLN A 466 25.87 -33.18 13.21
CA GLN A 466 24.94 -33.88 14.11
C GLN A 466 24.20 -35.02 13.39
N ILE A 467 23.73 -34.78 12.16
CA ILE A 467 23.02 -35.79 11.36
C ILE A 467 23.95 -36.95 11.01
N VAL A 468 25.17 -36.68 10.54
CA VAL A 468 26.15 -37.73 10.17
C VAL A 468 26.58 -38.55 11.39
N ILE A 469 26.80 -37.93 12.55
CA ILE A 469 27.14 -38.64 13.79
C ILE A 469 26.00 -39.59 14.19
N ASN A 470 24.75 -39.14 14.10
CA ASN A 470 23.59 -39.92 14.52
C ASN A 470 23.18 -41.02 13.53
N ARG A 471 23.79 -41.08 12.34
CA ARG A 471 23.38 -41.96 11.23
C ARG A 471 24.56 -42.74 10.66
N GLU A 472 24.77 -43.94 11.20
CA GLU A 472 25.87 -44.83 10.80
C GLU A 472 25.83 -45.20 9.30
N ASP A 473 24.64 -45.23 8.70
CA ASP A 473 24.40 -45.57 7.29
C ASP A 473 25.06 -44.58 6.31
N VAL A 474 25.28 -43.33 6.71
CA VAL A 474 25.85 -42.28 5.83
C VAL A 474 27.27 -41.84 6.22
N GLN A 475 27.82 -42.32 7.35
CA GLN A 475 29.15 -41.89 7.83
C GLN A 475 30.26 -42.18 6.83
N GLY A 476 30.33 -43.41 6.31
CA GLY A 476 31.35 -43.80 5.33
C GLY A 476 31.24 -43.02 4.02
N TYR A 477 30.01 -42.78 3.55
CA TYR A 477 29.74 -41.97 2.36
C TYR A 477 30.17 -40.52 2.58
N ALA A 478 29.70 -39.89 3.66
CA ALA A 478 30.03 -38.50 3.99
C ALA A 478 31.54 -38.28 4.12
N ALA A 479 32.26 -39.18 4.81
CA ALA A 479 33.71 -39.10 4.95
C ALA A 479 34.44 -39.15 3.59
N LYS A 480 34.00 -40.06 2.70
CA LYS A 480 34.56 -40.17 1.35
C LYS A 480 34.27 -38.92 0.51
N THR A 481 33.02 -38.46 0.47
CA THR A 481 32.60 -37.30 -0.34
C THR A 481 33.31 -36.01 0.12
N VAL A 482 33.41 -35.80 1.43
CA VAL A 482 34.14 -34.65 2.00
C VAL A 482 35.63 -34.71 1.65
N PHE A 483 36.26 -35.89 1.76
CA PHE A 483 37.67 -36.08 1.40
C PHE A 483 37.93 -35.79 -0.08
N GLU A 484 37.07 -36.26 -0.99
CA GLU A 484 37.17 -35.96 -2.43
C GLU A 484 37.01 -34.47 -2.72
N LEU A 485 36.06 -33.79 -2.05
CA LEU A 485 35.87 -32.34 -2.16
C LEU A 485 37.10 -31.55 -1.67
N PHE A 486 37.70 -31.96 -0.54
CA PHE A 486 38.94 -31.35 -0.05
C PHE A 486 40.09 -31.51 -1.03
N ILE A 487 40.28 -32.70 -1.62
CA ILE A 487 41.30 -32.92 -2.64
C ILE A 487 41.09 -31.99 -3.82
N MET A 488 39.87 -31.91 -4.36
CA MET A 488 39.56 -31.01 -5.47
C MET A 488 39.89 -29.55 -5.13
N TYR A 489 39.46 -29.07 -3.96
CA TYR A 489 39.72 -27.70 -3.52
C TYR A 489 41.22 -27.44 -3.39
N PHE A 490 41.96 -28.34 -2.73
CA PHE A 490 43.40 -28.22 -2.55
C PHE A 490 44.15 -28.24 -3.88
N THR A 491 43.73 -29.08 -4.81
CA THR A 491 44.34 -29.17 -6.14
C THR A 491 44.14 -27.87 -6.93
N VAL A 492 42.94 -27.28 -6.88
CA VAL A 492 42.63 -26.01 -7.54
C VAL A 492 43.36 -24.83 -6.90
N THR A 493 43.39 -24.73 -5.57
CA THR A 493 44.09 -23.64 -4.86
C THR A 493 45.61 -23.74 -5.04
N VAL A 494 46.19 -24.94 -4.99
CA VAL A 494 47.63 -25.13 -5.23
C VAL A 494 47.97 -24.82 -6.68
N LEU A 495 47.18 -25.27 -7.66
CA LEU A 495 47.39 -24.92 -9.07
C LEU A 495 47.26 -23.41 -9.32
N SER A 496 46.30 -22.72 -8.72
CA SER A 496 46.12 -21.27 -8.90
C SER A 496 47.20 -20.43 -8.21
N THR A 497 47.82 -20.96 -7.16
CA THR A 497 48.96 -20.32 -6.46
C THR A 497 50.30 -20.62 -7.13
N VAL A 498 50.40 -21.69 -7.92
CA VAL A 498 51.60 -22.06 -8.69
C VAL A 498 51.58 -21.44 -10.10
N LEU A 499 50.40 -21.12 -10.64
CA LEU A 499 50.22 -20.50 -11.96
C LEU A 499 50.12 -18.96 -11.94
N ASN A 500 50.04 -18.33 -10.77
CA ASN A 500 50.23 -16.89 -10.57
C ASN A 500 51.61 -16.64 -9.95
#